data_AF-A0A382G2M6-F1
#
_entry.id   AF-A0A382G2M6-F1
#
_cell.length_a   1.000
_cell.length_b   1.000
_cell.length_c   1.000
_cell.angle_alpha   90.00
_cell.angle_beta   90.00
_cell.angle_gamma   90.00
#
_symmetry.space_group_name_H-M   'P 1'
#
loop_
_entity.id
_entity.type
_entity.pdbx_description
1 polymer ?
#
loop_
_entity_poly.entity_id
_entity_poly.type
_entity_poly.pdbx_seq_one_letter_code
_entity_poly.pdbx_strand_id
1 'polypeptide(L)'
;MKKLVIFWIILGSFGYLLLPWYSVYDGFFNFAWLLEYNYEDHGSGFYFSFIENYWLLPFFIFLFLPLLIINRKINDIFYSNIFLVSG
;
A
#
# COMPACT_ATOMS: atom_id res chain seq x y z
N MET A 1 -13.99 -1.92 14.66
CA MET A 1 -12.51 -1.86 14.54
C MET A 1 -12.00 -2.87 13.52
N LYS A 2 -12.08 -4.20 13.72
CA LYS A 2 -11.56 -5.20 12.76
C LYS A 2 -11.97 -4.97 11.29
N LYS A 3 -13.26 -4.75 11.02
CA LYS A 3 -13.77 -4.47 9.65
C LYS A 3 -13.11 -3.23 9.01
N LEU A 4 -12.89 -2.18 9.80
CA LEU A 4 -12.23 -0.95 9.35
C LEU A 4 -10.77 -1.21 8.99
N VAL A 5 -10.06 -1.99 9.82
CA VAL A 5 -8.66 -2.37 9.59
C VAL A 5 -8.54 -3.16 8.29
N ILE A 6 -9.39 -4.16 8.09
CA ILE A 6 -9.42 -4.95 6.85
C ILE A 6 -9.70 -4.04 5.66
N PHE A 7 -10.67 -3.13 5.77
CA PHE A 7 -10.99 -2.19 4.71
C PHE A 7 -9.79 -1.31 4.32
N TRP A 8 -9.06 -0.77 5.31
CA TRP A 8 -7.85 0.03 5.04
C TRP A 8 -6.72 -0.79 4.43
N ILE A 9 -6.51 -2.03 4.88
CA ILE A 9 -5.52 -2.92 4.27
C ILE A 9 -5.89 -3.20 2.81
N ILE A 10 -7.17 -3.48 2.53
CA ILE A 10 -7.64 -3.69 1.15
C ILE A 10 -7.39 -2.42 0.32
N LEU A 11 -7.82 -1.25 0.80
CA LEU A 11 -7.66 0.00 0.07
C LEU A 11 -6.19 0.34 -0.22
N GLY A 12 -5.32 0.20 0.79
CA GLY A 12 -3.87 0.37 0.63
C GLY A 12 -3.24 -0.66 -0.30
N SER A 13 -3.72 -1.92 -0.26
CA SER A 13 -3.28 -2.97 -1.18
C SER A 13 -3.66 -2.65 -2.62
N PHE A 14 -4.89 -2.18 -2.87
CA PHE A 14 -5.31 -1.71 -4.20
C PHE A 14 -4.40 -0.59 -4.69
N GLY A 15 -4.07 0.37 -3.83
CA GLY A 15 -3.13 1.45 -4.17
C GLY A 15 -1.74 0.92 -4.54
N TYR A 16 -1.12 0.14 -3.67
CA TYR A 16 0.27 -0.29 -3.83
C TYR A 16 0.48 -1.35 -4.92
N LEU A 17 -0.48 -2.26 -5.09
CA LEU A 17 -0.38 -3.39 -6.03
C LEU A 17 -0.81 -3.03 -7.45
N LEU A 18 -1.72 -2.07 -7.62
CA LEU A 18 -2.37 -1.82 -8.91
C LEU A 18 -2.15 -0.41 -9.46
N LEU A 19 -2.08 0.62 -8.61
CA LEU A 19 -1.91 1.98 -9.09
C LEU A 19 -0.46 2.24 -9.47
N PRO A 20 -0.21 3.11 -10.47
CA PRO A 20 1.14 3.55 -10.82
C PRO A 20 1.86 4.11 -9.58
N TRP A 21 3.11 3.68 -9.36
CA TRP A 21 3.87 4.18 -8.20
C TRP A 21 4.24 5.65 -8.33
N TYR A 22 4.40 6.12 -9.57
CA TYR A 22 4.80 7.48 -9.91
C TYR A 22 3.99 7.97 -11.11
N SER A 23 3.39 9.16 -10.98
CA SER A 23 2.56 9.76 -12.04
C SER A 23 2.65 11.29 -11.99
N VAL A 24 3.87 11.81 -11.98
CA VAL A 24 4.12 13.26 -11.84
C VAL A 24 4.03 13.99 -13.18
N TYR A 25 4.43 13.36 -14.29
CA TYR A 25 4.49 14.02 -15.61
C TYR A 25 3.11 14.43 -16.14
N ASP A 26 2.19 13.48 -16.29
CA ASP A 26 0.84 13.74 -16.80
C ASP A 26 -0.22 13.90 -15.70
N GLY A 27 0.17 13.64 -14.44
CA GLY A 27 -0.71 13.64 -13.29
C GLY A 27 -1.54 12.36 -13.16
N PHE A 28 -1.71 11.88 -11.92
CA PHE A 28 -2.48 10.67 -11.62
C PHE A 28 -3.94 10.73 -12.12
N PHE A 29 -4.59 11.91 -12.08
CA PHE A 29 -6.00 12.07 -12.45
C PHE A 29 -6.25 12.34 -13.94
N ASN A 30 -5.22 12.32 -14.79
CA ASN A 30 -5.41 12.38 -16.25
C ASN A 30 -5.98 11.06 -16.79
N PHE A 31 -5.79 9.95 -16.07
CA PHE A 31 -6.29 8.62 -16.45
C PHE A 31 -5.76 8.08 -17.79
N ALA A 32 -4.90 8.81 -18.51
CA ALA A 32 -4.19 8.30 -19.69
C ALA A 32 -3.45 6.99 -19.41
N TRP A 33 -2.89 6.84 -18.20
CA TRP A 33 -2.22 5.62 -17.72
C TRP A 33 -3.12 4.37 -17.69
N LEU A 34 -4.46 4.51 -17.70
CA LEU A 34 -5.39 3.38 -17.84
C LEU A 34 -5.49 2.89 -19.29
N LEU A 35 -5.31 3.79 -20.26
CA LEU A 35 -5.42 3.50 -21.69
C LEU A 35 -4.05 3.13 -22.28
N GLU A 36 -3.00 3.77 -21.80
CA GLU A 36 -1.63 3.67 -22.28
C GLU A 36 -0.77 2.83 -21.32
N TYR A 37 -1.39 1.89 -20.60
CA TYR A 37 -0.72 1.13 -19.56
C TYR A 37 0.51 0.37 -20.09
N ASN A 38 1.69 0.74 -19.58
CA ASN A 38 2.94 0.01 -19.75
C ASN A 38 3.56 -0.20 -18.35
N TYR A 39 4.14 -1.37 -18.11
CA TYR A 39 4.82 -1.67 -16.84
C TYR A 39 6.02 -0.76 -16.58
N GLU A 40 6.72 -0.32 -17.63
CA GLU A 40 7.90 0.54 -17.53
C GLU A 40 7.56 1.97 -17.09
N ASP A 41 6.38 2.48 -17.45
CA ASP A 41 5.98 3.87 -17.19
C ASP A 41 4.90 4.00 -16.11
N HIS A 42 4.06 2.96 -15.97
CA HIS A 42 2.85 2.97 -15.14
C HIS A 42 2.74 1.75 -14.22
N GLY A 43 3.81 0.98 -14.09
CA GLY A 43 3.88 -0.16 -13.18
C GLY A 43 3.61 0.23 -11.71
N SER A 44 3.09 -0.74 -10.96
CA SER A 44 2.71 -0.51 -9.57
C SER A 44 3.90 -0.44 -8.62
N GLY A 45 3.66 0.09 -7.42
CA GLY A 45 4.70 0.16 -6.38
C GLY A 45 5.29 -1.21 -6.05
N PHE A 46 4.45 -2.25 -6.03
CA PHE A 46 4.91 -3.62 -5.84
C PHE A 46 5.80 -4.12 -6.98
N TYR A 47 5.41 -3.89 -8.24
CA TYR A 47 6.22 -4.28 -9.40
C TYR A 47 7.61 -3.61 -9.35
N PHE A 48 7.64 -2.29 -9.18
CA PHE A 48 8.89 -1.53 -9.12
C PHE A 48 9.75 -1.83 -7.89
N SER A 49 9.15 -2.35 -6.82
CA SER A 49 9.89 -2.73 -5.61
C SER A 49 10.91 -3.85 -5.83
N PHE A 50 10.76 -4.64 -6.90
CA PHE A 50 11.68 -5.74 -7.25
C PHE A 50 12.65 -5.42 -8.39
N ILE A 51 12.49 -4.29 -9.08
CA ILE A 51 13.27 -3.97 -10.29
C ILE A 51 14.27 -2.87 -9.97
N GLU A 52 13.77 -1.70 -9.57
CA GLU A 52 14.61 -0.50 -9.40
C GLU A 52 14.40 0.17 -8.04
N ASN A 53 13.16 0.19 -7.55
CA ASN A 53 12.76 0.96 -6.37
C ASN A 53 12.64 0.06 -5.13
N TYR A 54 13.72 -0.60 -4.73
CA TYR A 54 13.73 -1.51 -3.57
C TYR A 54 13.29 -0.86 -2.25
N TRP A 55 13.41 0.46 -2.14
CA TRP A 55 12.91 1.24 -1.01
C TRP A 55 11.38 1.20 -0.89
N LEU A 56 10.66 0.71 -1.89
CA LEU A 56 9.22 0.47 -1.86
C LEU A 56 8.86 -0.86 -1.14
N LEU A 57 9.81 -1.78 -0.92
CA LEU A 57 9.54 -3.07 -0.26
C LEU A 57 9.03 -2.95 1.18
N PRO A 58 9.59 -2.07 2.04
CA PRO A 58 9.11 -1.92 3.42
C PRO A 58 7.62 -1.55 3.50
N PHE A 59 7.06 -0.84 2.51
CA PHE A 59 5.64 -0.49 2.50
C PHE A 59 4.74 -1.72 2.45
N PHE A 60 5.15 -2.79 1.76
CA PHE A 60 4.43 -4.05 1.80
C PHE A 60 4.36 -4.60 3.23
N ILE A 61 5.47 -4.55 3.97
CA ILE A 61 5.53 -5.01 5.36
C ILE A 61 4.61 -4.18 6.24
N PHE A 62 4.70 -2.84 6.16
CA PHE A 62 3.87 -1.95 6.98
C PHE A 62 2.38 -2.05 6.66
N LEU A 63 2.02 -2.22 5.38
CA LEU A 63 0.65 -2.39 4.93
C LEU A 63 -0.03 -3.62 5.55
N PHE A 64 0.70 -4.73 5.68
CA PHE A 64 0.16 -5.97 6.24
C PHE A 64 0.44 -6.15 7.74
N LEU A 65 1.25 -5.27 8.36
CA LEU A 65 1.57 -5.32 9.78
C LEU A 65 0.34 -5.38 10.71
N PRO A 66 -0.76 -4.64 10.47
CA PRO A 66 -1.94 -4.68 11.33
C PRO A 66 -2.69 -6.02 11.31
N LEU A 67 -2.43 -6.92 10.35
CA LEU A 67 -3.03 -8.27 10.35
C LEU A 67 -2.59 -9.08 11.58
N LEU A 68 -1.38 -8.85 12.09
CA LEU A 68 -0.83 -9.56 13.24
C LEU A 68 -1.64 -9.32 14.53
N ILE A 69 -2.36 -8.20 14.60
CA ILE A 69 -3.09 -7.77 15.79
C ILE A 69 -4.60 -7.77 15.61
N ILE A 70 -5.12 -8.26 14.48
CA ILE A 70 -6.53 -8.16 14.13
C ILE A 70 -7.46 -8.82 15.17
N ASN A 71 -6.95 -9.82 15.91
CA ASN A 71 -7.69 -10.54 16.94
C ASN A 71 -7.38 -10.08 18.36
N ARG A 72 -6.48 -9.10 18.55
CA ARG A 72 -6.13 -8.57 19.87
C ARG A 72 -7.15 -7.54 20.34
N LYS A 73 -7.17 -7.32 21.66
CA LYS A 73 -8.02 -6.30 22.29
C LYS A 73 -7.42 -4.92 22.06
N ILE A 74 -8.30 -3.93 21.94
CA ILE A 74 -7.94 -2.54 21.63
C ILE A 74 -7.14 -1.88 22.76
N ASN A 75 -7.41 -2.25 24.02
CA ASN A 75 -6.71 -1.71 25.20
C ASN A 75 -5.32 -2.31 25.45
N ASP A 76 -4.76 -3.04 24.47
CA ASP A 76 -3.39 -3.58 24.55
C ASP A 76 -2.41 -2.52 24.00
N ILE A 77 -1.38 -2.16 24.77
CA ILE A 77 -0.33 -1.24 24.34
C ILE A 77 0.32 -1.72 23.03
N PHE A 78 0.43 -3.04 22.86
CA PHE A 78 0.95 -3.64 21.64
C PHE A 78 0.05 -3.37 20.42
N TYR A 79 -1.27 -3.36 20.62
CA TYR A 79 -2.23 -3.05 19.55
C TYR A 79 -2.01 -1.63 19.03
N SER A 80 -1.94 -0.65 19.94
CA SER A 80 -1.74 0.76 19.58
C SER A 80 -0.39 1.00 18.90
N ASN A 81 0.69 0.40 19.40
CA ASN A 81 2.02 0.59 18.82
C ASN A 81 2.12 0.06 17.39
N ILE A 82 1.50 -1.09 17.09
CA ILE A 82 1.50 -1.64 15.73
C ILE A 82 0.77 -0.71 14.76
N PHE A 83 -0.36 -0.10 15.16
CA PHE A 83 -1.04 0.88 14.32
C PHE A 83 -0.22 2.15 14.10
N LEU A 84 0.47 2.65 15.13
CA LEU A 84 1.33 3.83 14.99
C LEU A 84 2.51 3.57 14.05
N VAL A 85 3.05 2.34 14.06
CA VAL A 85 4.17 1.96 13.20
C VAL A 85 3.71 1.66 11.77
N SER A 86 2.50 1.13 11.57
CA SER A 86 1.95 0.88 10.23
C SER A 86 1.57 2.16 9.47
N GLY A 87 1.37 3.28 10.19
CA GLY A 87 0.78 4.50 9.67
C GLY A 87 -0.73 4.55 9.88
#